data_AF-A0A933R9Z1-F1
#
_entry.id   AF-A0A933R9Z1-F1
#
_cell.length_a   1.000
_cell.length_b   1.000
_cell.length_c   1.000
_cell.angle_alpha   90.00
_cell.angle_beta   90.00
_cell.angle_gamma   90.00
#
_symmetry.space_group_name_H-M   'P 1'
#
loop_
_entity.id
_entity.type
_entity.pdbx_description
1 polymer ?
#
loop_
_entity_poly.entity_id
_entity_poly.type
_entity_poly.pdbx_seq_one_letter_code
_entity_poly.pdbx_strand_id
1 'polypeptide(L)' 'MNLSIPRVAAAAGLLALAASLVGVTPAQAAIIPTVQLGTAAEYSVIGGSTVTNTGPSLLNQSLGVHPGLAATG' A
#
# COMPACT_ATOMS: atom_id res chain seq x y z
N MET A 1 46.15 -33.13 -24.65
CA MET A 1 45.69 -31.78 -24.30
C MET A 1 44.59 -31.37 -25.26
N ASN A 2 43.33 -31.70 -24.97
CA ASN A 2 42.21 -31.20 -25.77
C ASN A 2 40.98 -31.15 -24.88
N LEU A 3 41.01 -30.26 -23.88
CA LEU A 3 39.80 -29.92 -23.16
C LEU A 3 38.96 -29.10 -24.13
N SER A 4 38.07 -29.82 -24.78
CA SER A 4 37.23 -29.42 -25.89
C SER A 4 36.48 -28.12 -25.55
N ILE A 5 36.67 -27.13 -26.42
CA ILE A 5 35.94 -25.85 -26.55
C ILE A 5 34.47 -25.90 -26.00
N PRO A 6 33.65 -26.95 -26.25
CA PRO A 6 32.31 -27.07 -25.65
C PRO A 6 32.25 -27.07 -24.11
N ARG A 7 33.24 -27.63 -23.40
CA ARG A 7 33.24 -27.68 -21.92
C ARG A 7 33.51 -26.30 -21.32
N VAL A 8 34.37 -25.51 -21.96
CA VAL A 8 34.68 -24.13 -21.54
C VAL A 8 33.49 -23.21 -21.82
N ALA A 9 32.82 -23.36 -22.97
CA ALA A 9 31.61 -22.62 -23.29
C ALA A 9 30.46 -22.92 -22.31
N ALA A 10 30.27 -24.19 -21.93
CA ALA A 10 29.27 -24.58 -20.93
C ALA A 10 29.57 -23.99 -19.54
N ALA A 11 30.83 -24.00 -19.11
CA ALA A 11 31.24 -23.42 -17.83
C ALA A 11 31.05 -21.89 -17.82
N ALA A 12 31.39 -21.19 -18.90
CA ALA A 12 31.18 -19.76 -19.04
C ALA A 12 29.69 -19.39 -19.01
N GLY A 13 28.83 -20.17 -19.68
CA GLY A 13 27.38 -19.98 -19.65
C GLY A 13 26.79 -20.18 -18.25
N LEU A 14 27.25 -21.20 -17.52
CA LEU A 14 26.81 -21.45 -16.15
C LEU A 14 27.24 -20.34 -15.19
N LEU A 15 28.47 -19.84 -15.34
CA LEU A 15 29.00 -18.70 -14.57
C LEU A 15 28.24 -17.41 -14.87
N ALA A 16 27.92 -17.13 -16.13
CA ALA A 16 27.13 -15.96 -16.52
C ALA A 16 25.70 -16.01 -15.98
N LEU A 17 25.08 -17.20 -16.02
CA LEU A 17 23.77 -17.41 -15.41
C LEU A 17 23.85 -17.21 -13.89
N ALA A 18 24.81 -17.84 -13.21
CA ALA A 18 25.00 -17.66 -11.78
C ALA A 18 25.22 -16.20 -11.38
N ALA A 19 25.99 -15.43 -12.16
CA ALA A 19 26.21 -14.01 -11.93
C ALA A 19 24.92 -13.18 -12.08
N SER A 20 24.03 -13.54 -13.02
CA SER A 20 22.75 -12.85 -13.21
C SER A 20 21.78 -13.01 -12.02
N LEU A 21 21.87 -14.11 -11.26
CA LEU A 21 21.06 -14.31 -10.05
C LEU A 21 21.50 -13.43 -8.87
N VAL A 22 22.75 -12.94 -8.85
CA VAL A 22 23.29 -12.11 -7.76
C VAL A 22 22.84 -10.65 -7.87
N GLY A 23 22.44 -10.20 -9.08
CA GLY A 23 22.01 -8.83 -9.35
C GLY A 23 20.53 -8.53 -9.12
N VAL A 24 19.74 -9.52 -8.68
CA VAL A 24 18.31 -9.32 -8.42
C VAL A 24 18.14 -8.55 -7.12
N THR A 25 18.02 -7.22 -7.23
CA THR A 25 17.60 -6.40 -6.10
C THR A 25 16.10 -6.58 -5.87
N PRO A 26 15.65 -6.72 -4.62
CA PRO A 26 14.22 -6.80 -4.33
C PRO A 26 13.55 -5.52 -4.81
N ALA A 27 12.32 -5.60 -5.34
CA ALA A 27 11.56 -4.40 -5.65
C ALA A 27 11.23 -3.67 -4.33
N GLN A 28 11.73 -2.44 -4.15
CA GLN A 28 11.38 -1.63 -2.98
C GLN A 28 9.98 -1.03 -3.16
N ALA A 29 9.03 -1.48 -2.36
CA ALA A 29 7.75 -0.79 -2.21
C ALA A 29 7.94 0.42 -1.28
N ALA A 30 7.32 1.56 -1.62
CA ALA A 30 7.28 2.70 -0.71
C ALA A 30 6.44 2.33 0.52
N ILE A 31 7.02 2.52 1.71
CA ILE A 31 6.27 2.39 2.97
C ILE A 31 5.57 3.72 3.21
N ILE A 32 4.25 3.75 3.01
CA ILE A 32 3.42 4.90 3.37
C ILE A 32 2.93 4.65 4.81
N PRO A 33 3.29 5.49 5.79
CA PRO A 33 2.81 5.31 7.16
C PRO A 33 1.30 5.49 7.23
N THR A 34 0.66 4.73 8.13
CA THR A 34 -0.77 4.89 8.39
C THR A 34 -1.04 6.25 9.06
N VAL A 35 -2.05 6.96 8.58
CA VAL A 35 -2.49 8.21 9.20
C VAL A 35 -3.15 7.89 10.53
N GLN A 36 -2.66 8.50 11.62
CA GLN A 36 -3.24 8.35 12.95
C GLN A 36 -4.46 9.25 13.09
N LEU A 37 -5.65 8.66 12.99
CA LEU A 37 -6.92 9.40 13.08
C LEU A 37 -7.36 9.70 14.52
N GLY A 38 -6.73 9.07 15.52
CA GLY A 38 -7.13 9.21 16.91
C GLY A 38 -8.61 8.83 17.11
N THR A 39 -9.34 9.64 17.88
CA THR A 39 -10.77 9.41 18.15
C THR A 39 -11.66 9.51 16.92
N ALA A 40 -11.19 10.16 15.85
CA ALA A 40 -11.96 10.26 14.61
C ALA A 40 -12.15 8.91 13.91
N ALA A 41 -11.33 7.90 14.24
CA ALA A 41 -11.49 6.55 13.72
C ALA A 41 -12.84 5.89 14.09
N GLU A 42 -13.47 6.33 15.18
CA GLU A 42 -14.76 5.79 15.66
C GLU A 42 -15.99 6.47 15.01
N TYR A 43 -15.77 7.37 14.05
CA TYR A 43 -16.82 8.14 13.38
C TYR A 43 -16.81 7.89 11.87
N SER A 44 -18.00 7.66 11.32
CA SER A 44 -18.21 7.63 9.86
C SER A 44 -18.25 9.02 9.24
N VAL A 45 -18.75 10.02 9.99
CA VAL A 45 -18.84 11.42 9.53
C VAL A 45 -18.53 12.36 10.69
N ILE A 46 -17.67 13.35 10.44
CA ILE A 46 -17.40 14.46 11.36
C ILE A 46 -17.59 15.78 10.61
N GLY A 47 -18.57 16.57 11.02
CA GLY A 47 -18.84 17.91 10.49
C GLY A 47 -18.42 19.02 11.46
N GLY A 48 -17.98 20.16 10.92
CA GLY A 48 -17.67 21.33 11.76
C GLY A 48 -18.93 22.12 12.17
N SER A 49 -19.78 22.47 11.20
CA SER A 49 -20.96 23.32 11.39
C SER A 49 -22.28 22.55 11.27
N THR A 50 -22.43 21.82 10.16
CA THR A 50 -23.64 21.06 9.86
C THR A 50 -23.27 19.82 9.04
N VAL A 51 -24.00 18.73 9.24
CA VAL A 51 -24.04 17.60 8.31
C VAL A 51 -25.43 17.54 7.68
N THR A 52 -25.49 17.42 6.36
CA THR A 52 -26.76 17.23 5.63
C THR A 52 -26.71 15.92 4.87
N ASN A 53 -27.72 15.11 5.07
CA ASN A 53 -27.98 13.92 4.28
C ASN A 53 -29.18 14.19 3.34
N THR A 54 -29.19 13.54 2.18
CA THR A 54 -30.32 13.60 1.25
C THR A 54 -30.61 12.20 0.74
N GLY A 55 -31.79 11.67 1.06
CA GLY A 55 -32.14 10.29 0.73
C GLY A 55 -31.52 9.28 1.70
N PRO A 56 -31.67 7.96 1.46
CA PRO A 56 -31.21 6.96 2.41
C PRO A 56 -29.68 6.80 2.40
N SER A 57 -29.06 6.94 3.57
CA SER A 57 -27.65 6.61 3.84
C SER A 57 -27.54 5.67 5.04
N LEU A 58 -26.56 4.78 5.02
CA LEU A 58 -26.30 3.82 6.09
C LEU A 58 -24.93 4.11 6.70
N LEU A 59 -24.90 4.46 7.99
CA LEU A 59 -23.67 4.71 8.73
C LEU A 59 -23.36 3.51 9.62
N ASN A 60 -22.18 2.92 9.43
CA ASN A 60 -21.74 1.78 10.23
C ASN A 60 -21.21 2.22 11.60
N GLN A 61 -20.68 3.44 11.71
CA GLN A 61 -20.17 4.05 12.95
C GLN A 61 -20.91 5.36 13.27
N SER A 62 -20.45 6.07 14.30
CA SER A 62 -21.08 7.30 14.77
C SER A 62 -20.97 8.48 13.79
N LEU A 63 -21.88 9.44 13.91
CA LEU A 63 -21.80 10.76 13.27
C LEU A 63 -21.61 11.83 14.35
N GLY A 64 -20.69 12.77 14.12
CA GLY A 64 -20.40 13.87 15.04
C GLY A 64 -20.46 15.23 14.35
N VAL A 65 -20.91 16.25 15.08
CA VAL A 65 -20.85 17.65 14.65
C VAL A 65 -20.31 18.48 15.82
N HIS A 66 -19.25 19.24 15.60
CA HIS A 66 -18.71 20.16 16.61
C HIS A 66 -17.85 21.27 15.97
N PRO A 67 -18.01 22.54 16.39
CA PRO A 67 -18.91 23.05 17.43
C PRO A 67 -20.38 23.20 17.00
N GLY A 68 -20.67 22.95 15.73
CA GLY A 68 -22.04 22.97 15.21
C GLY A 68 -22.96 22.00 15.92
N LEU A 69 -24.27 22.29 15.84
CA LEU A 69 -25.30 21.55 16.59
C LEU A 69 -26.33 20.88 15.66
N ALA A 70 -26.11 20.95 14.35
CA ALA A 70 -27.09 20.53 13.36
C ALA A 70 -26.61 19.32 12.54
N ALA A 71 -27.44 18.28 12.53
CA ALA A 71 -27.39 17.22 11.54
C ALA A 71 -28.80 17.07 10.94
N THR A 72 -28.94 17.38 9.65
CA THR A 72 -30.23 17.38 8.94
C THR A 72 -30.29 16.21 7.97
N GLY A 73 -31.46 15.59 7.82
CA GLY A 73 -31.68 14.39 7.01
C GLY A 73 -32.37 14.63 5.68
#